data_AF-A0A4R6N2T5-F1
#
_entry.id   AF-A0A4R6N2T5-F1
#
_cell.length_a   1.000
_cell.length_b   1.000
_cell.length_c   1.000
_cell.angle_alpha   90.00
_cell.angle_beta   90.00
_cell.angle_gamma   90.00
#
_symmetry.space_group_name_H-M   'P 1'
#
loop_
_entity.id
_entity.type
_entity.pdbx_description
1 polymer ?
#
loop_
_entity_poly.entity_id
_entity_poly.type
_entity_poly.pdbx_seq_one_letter_code
_entity_poly.pdbx_strand_id
1 'polypeptide(L)'
;MPPTHLFSTPSRWRLRSLPLWLAMALPWPALAEVWQCRDAQGQISFSDRPCPSQGQALDARRLQGNVVEAPRRAAASQPASAATESQARSEPVNDCPGDQELRDMEVRANSRSLGDAERAFMQDEIRRVRQCRKGQGRYSAEDWRISREARAAQSSSNAADARRRAEDMHSAADPAEGERIAKQRRAEQELARPRRPAPCLNGWEPGCARP
;
A
#
# COMPACT_ATOMS: atom_id res chain seq x y z
N MET A 1 -33.12 -11.18 -50.41
CA MET A 1 -32.69 -10.79 -51.77
C MET A 1 -33.64 -9.71 -52.27
N PRO A 2 -33.22 -8.60 -52.93
CA PRO A 2 -31.94 -7.87 -53.03
C PRO A 2 -32.19 -6.35 -52.63
N PRO A 3 -31.56 -5.30 -53.21
CA PRO A 3 -30.25 -4.76 -52.78
C PRO A 3 -30.17 -3.21 -52.59
N THR A 4 -29.01 -2.77 -52.05
CA THR A 4 -28.25 -1.53 -52.35
C THR A 4 -28.86 -0.13 -52.24
N HIS A 5 -28.35 0.65 -51.26
CA HIS A 5 -27.88 2.04 -51.42
C HIS A 5 -26.60 2.17 -50.56
N LEU A 6 -25.38 2.40 -51.08
CA LEU A 6 -24.80 3.56 -51.79
C LEU A 6 -24.44 4.76 -50.89
N PHE A 7 -23.12 4.91 -50.74
CA PHE A 7 -22.32 6.15 -50.71
C PHE A 7 -22.18 7.04 -49.46
N SER A 8 -20.94 7.57 -49.36
CA SER A 8 -20.52 8.87 -48.77
C SER A 8 -20.35 8.93 -47.24
N THR A 9 -19.19 9.27 -46.64
CA THR A 9 -17.99 10.02 -47.05
C THR A 9 -16.82 9.73 -46.07
N PRO A 10 -15.54 9.83 -46.48
CA PRO A 10 -14.42 9.88 -45.55
C PRO A 10 -14.26 11.31 -44.99
N SER A 11 -14.50 11.47 -43.69
CA SER A 11 -14.26 12.72 -42.97
C SER A 11 -12.76 13.01 -42.92
N ARG A 12 -12.34 14.06 -43.62
CA ARG A 12 -10.99 14.60 -43.66
C ARG A 12 -10.76 15.43 -42.39
N TRP A 13 -10.11 14.86 -41.39
CA TRP A 13 -9.64 15.61 -40.23
C TRP A 13 -8.37 16.36 -40.63
N ARG A 14 -8.54 17.66 -40.91
CA ARG A 14 -7.46 18.60 -41.14
C ARG A 14 -6.67 18.76 -39.84
N LEU A 15 -5.44 18.23 -39.81
CA LEU A 15 -4.43 18.66 -38.86
C LEU A 15 -4.15 20.15 -39.13
N ARG A 16 -4.64 21.01 -38.23
CA ARG A 16 -4.19 22.39 -38.13
C ARG A 16 -3.13 22.46 -37.04
N SER A 17 -1.90 22.52 -37.48
CA SER A 17 -0.72 22.90 -36.71
C SER A 17 -0.91 24.32 -36.17
N LEU A 18 -0.95 24.48 -34.85
CA LEU A 18 -0.79 25.77 -34.19
C LEU A 18 0.49 25.71 -33.34
N PRO A 19 1.56 26.44 -33.69
CA PRO A 19 2.71 26.61 -32.83
C PRO A 19 2.38 27.72 -31.83
N LEU A 20 1.90 27.36 -30.64
CA LEU A 20 1.79 28.31 -29.53
C LEU A 20 3.10 28.28 -28.74
N TRP A 21 4.04 29.12 -29.17
CA TRP A 21 5.14 29.58 -28.34
C TRP A 21 4.54 30.33 -27.15
N LEU A 22 4.54 29.70 -25.98
CA LEU A 22 4.31 30.37 -24.69
C LEU A 22 5.46 30.00 -23.76
N ALA A 23 6.58 30.69 -23.98
CA ALA A 23 7.72 30.67 -23.09
C ALA A 23 7.48 31.65 -21.92
N MET A 24 7.95 31.23 -20.75
CA MET A 24 8.29 32.04 -19.57
C MET A 24 7.17 32.57 -18.66
N ALA A 25 6.94 31.83 -17.58
CA ALA A 25 7.03 32.34 -16.21
C ALA A 25 7.08 31.14 -15.24
N LEU A 26 8.26 30.54 -15.08
CA LEU A 26 8.50 29.61 -13.98
C LEU A 26 8.73 30.45 -12.70
N PRO A 27 7.89 30.34 -11.66
CA PRO A 27 8.27 30.86 -10.35
C PRO A 27 9.49 30.08 -9.86
N TRP A 28 10.61 30.78 -9.67
CA TRP A 28 11.76 30.21 -8.97
C TRP A 28 11.34 29.79 -7.57
N PRO A 29 11.57 28.53 -7.15
CA PRO A 29 11.46 28.19 -5.74
C PRO A 29 12.56 28.93 -4.99
N ALA A 30 12.17 29.88 -4.14
CA ALA A 30 13.07 30.40 -3.12
C ALA A 30 13.49 29.20 -2.26
N LEU A 31 14.78 28.87 -2.27
CA LEU A 31 15.36 27.86 -1.38
C LEU A 31 15.22 28.38 0.05
N ALA A 32 14.16 27.96 0.73
CA ALA A 32 13.99 28.24 2.15
C ALA A 32 15.09 27.49 2.91
N GLU A 33 16.11 28.22 3.34
CA GLU A 33 17.11 27.69 4.27
C GLU A 33 16.44 27.53 5.63
N VAL A 34 16.25 26.28 6.05
CA VAL A 34 15.71 25.95 7.37
C VAL A 34 16.87 25.92 8.35
N TRP A 35 16.82 26.76 9.38
CA TRP A 35 17.84 26.86 10.42
C TRP A 35 17.45 26.04 11.64
N GLN A 36 18.43 25.36 12.24
CA GLN A 36 18.26 24.73 13.54
C GLN A 36 18.60 25.72 14.65
N CYS A 37 17.58 26.15 15.38
CA CYS A 37 17.75 27.06 16.52
C CYS A 37 17.69 26.27 17.81
N ARG A 38 18.68 26.49 18.68
CA ARG A 38 18.64 26.00 20.06
C ARG A 38 18.18 27.14 20.96
N ASP A 39 17.09 26.93 21.70
CA ASP A 39 16.64 27.91 22.68
C ASP A 39 17.48 27.84 23.97
N ALA A 40 17.27 28.81 24.86
CA ALA A 40 17.97 28.89 26.15
C ALA A 40 17.66 27.70 27.08
N GLN A 41 16.59 26.96 26.79
CA GLN A 41 16.12 25.77 27.48
C GLN A 41 16.67 24.48 26.85
N GLY A 42 17.50 24.60 25.81
CA GLY A 42 18.15 23.48 25.12
C GLY A 42 17.27 22.76 24.10
N GLN A 43 16.02 23.21 23.86
CA GLN A 43 15.14 22.65 22.85
C GLN A 43 15.53 23.10 21.45
N ILE A 44 15.29 22.20 20.50
CA ILE A 44 15.62 22.39 19.09
C ILE A 44 14.33 22.78 18.38
N SER A 45 14.34 23.97 17.77
CA SER A 45 13.27 24.46 16.90
C SER A 45 13.83 24.69 15.49
N PHE A 46 13.01 24.46 14.48
CA PHE A 46 13.35 24.71 13.09
C PHE A 46 12.69 26.01 12.64
N SER A 47 13.47 26.91 12.05
CA SER A 47 13.01 28.25 11.66
C SER A 47 13.50 28.59 10.27
N ASP A 48 12.64 29.18 9.45
CA ASP A 48 13.00 29.71 8.12
C ASP A 48 13.76 31.06 8.21
N ARG A 49 14.11 31.48 9.43
CA ARG A 49 14.88 32.69 9.72
C ARG A 49 16.10 32.34 10.57
N PRO A 50 17.26 33.01 10.34
CA PRO A 50 18.48 32.76 11.09
C PRO A 50 18.29 33.02 12.58
N CYS A 51 18.85 32.13 13.39
CA CYS A 51 18.65 32.14 14.84
C CYS A 51 19.41 33.30 15.49
N PRO A 52 18.79 34.05 16.44
CA PRO A 52 19.45 35.17 17.12
C PRO A 52 20.58 34.74 18.07
N SER A 53 20.64 33.48 18.47
CA SER A 53 21.69 32.89 19.31
C SER A 53 22.08 31.52 18.77
N GLN A 54 23.37 31.36 18.40
CA GLN A 54 24.01 30.14 17.88
C GLN A 54 23.08 29.19 17.10
N GLY A 55 22.83 29.52 15.83
CA GLY A 55 22.17 28.63 14.87
C GLY A 55 23.18 28.05 13.88
N GLN A 56 23.08 26.76 13.59
CA GLN A 56 23.83 26.12 12.50
C GLN A 56 22.90 25.99 11.29
N ALA A 57 23.36 26.46 10.13
CA ALA A 57 22.64 26.27 8.87
C ALA A 57 22.55 24.77 8.59
N LEU A 58 21.34 24.23 8.42
CA LEU A 58 21.16 22.84 8.03
C LEU A 58 21.33 22.73 6.51
N ASP A 59 22.27 21.88 6.10
CA ASP A 59 22.46 21.52 4.70
C ASP A 59 21.18 20.87 4.15
N ALA A 60 20.71 21.32 2.99
CA ALA A 60 19.52 20.81 2.31
C ALA A 60 19.55 19.28 2.11
N ARG A 61 20.74 18.67 2.11
CA ARG A 61 20.90 17.21 2.01
C ARG A 61 20.51 16.47 3.30
N ARG A 62 20.57 17.10 4.48
CA ARG A 62 20.09 16.54 5.77
C ARG A 62 18.57 16.67 5.97
N LEU A 63 17.92 17.54 5.19
CA LEU A 63 16.46 17.68 5.16
C LEU A 63 15.78 16.58 4.31
N GLN A 64 16.56 15.82 3.54
CA GLN A 64 16.07 14.64 2.84
C GLN A 64 16.12 13.46 3.82
N GLY A 65 14.96 12.92 4.20
CA GLY A 65 14.79 11.86 5.21
C GLY A 65 15.44 10.50 4.90
N ASN A 66 16.45 10.45 4.03
CA ASN A 66 17.15 9.24 3.59
C ASN A 66 18.68 9.41 3.60
N VAL A 67 19.26 10.11 4.59
CA VAL A 67 20.70 10.07 4.82
C VAL A 67 20.98 9.36 6.14
N VAL A 68 21.37 8.09 6.03
CA VAL A 68 21.91 7.32 7.15
C VAL A 68 23.26 7.92 7.50
N GLU A 69 23.34 8.60 8.64
CA GLU A 69 24.60 9.10 9.19
C GLU A 69 25.46 7.90 9.62
N ALA A 70 26.63 7.74 9.00
CA ALA A 70 27.58 6.70 9.38
C ALA A 70 28.01 6.88 10.85
N PRO A 71 28.06 5.82 11.67
CA PRO A 71 28.26 5.97 13.10
C PRO A 71 29.69 6.41 13.42
N ARG A 72 29.83 7.66 13.88
CA ARG A 72 31.04 8.14 14.56
C ARG A 72 30.94 7.75 16.04
N ARG A 73 31.76 6.78 16.47
CA ARG A 73 31.90 6.44 17.90
C ARG A 73 32.44 7.64 18.68
N ALA A 74 31.75 8.07 19.74
CA ALA A 74 32.35 8.54 21.00
C ALA A 74 31.32 8.69 22.14
N ALA A 75 31.61 7.99 23.25
CA ALA A 75 31.43 8.34 24.67
C ALA A 75 30.06 8.74 25.28
N ALA A 76 29.53 7.79 26.08
CA ALA A 76 29.00 7.91 27.46
C ALA A 76 28.35 9.23 27.96
N SER A 77 27.07 9.17 28.34
CA SER A 77 26.60 9.16 29.76
C SER A 77 25.07 9.32 29.83
N GLN A 78 24.42 8.41 30.56
CA GLN A 78 23.03 8.48 31.08
C GLN A 78 23.01 9.37 32.36
N PRO A 79 21.87 9.91 32.88
CA PRO A 79 20.67 9.14 33.25
C PRO A 79 19.29 9.78 33.02
N ALA A 80 18.28 8.93 33.25
CA ALA A 80 16.85 9.17 33.14
C ALA A 80 16.30 10.27 34.06
N SER A 81 15.20 10.89 33.64
CA SER A 81 14.18 11.41 34.57
C SER A 81 12.81 11.37 33.92
N ALA A 82 11.92 10.65 34.60
CA ALA A 82 10.50 10.57 34.32
C ALA A 82 9.81 11.88 34.70
N ALA A 83 8.85 12.33 33.90
CA ALA A 83 7.71 13.12 34.37
C ALA A 83 6.57 13.18 33.34
N THR A 84 5.49 12.49 33.69
CA THR A 84 4.08 12.90 33.54
C THR A 84 3.46 12.90 32.14
N GLU A 85 2.92 11.72 31.82
CA GLU A 85 1.62 11.48 31.19
C GLU A 85 0.68 12.71 31.15
N SER A 86 0.56 13.29 29.97
CA SER A 86 -0.70 13.88 29.52
C SER A 86 -1.24 12.92 28.47
N GLN A 87 -2.20 12.08 28.87
CA GLN A 87 -2.92 11.17 27.98
C GLN A 87 -3.78 12.00 27.00
N ALA A 88 -3.14 12.63 26.01
CA ALA A 88 -3.73 12.66 24.69
C ALA A 88 -3.85 11.19 24.29
N ARG A 89 -5.09 10.72 24.12
CA ARG A 89 -5.37 9.37 23.63
C ARG A 89 -4.85 9.31 22.18
N SER A 90 -3.56 9.06 22.04
CA SER A 90 -2.92 8.78 20.76
C SER A 90 -3.66 7.60 20.18
N GLU A 91 -4.40 7.82 19.10
CA GLU A 91 -4.84 6.71 18.27
C GLU A 91 -3.62 5.81 18.00
N PRO A 92 -3.76 4.48 18.09
CA PRO A 92 -2.64 3.59 17.81
C PRO A 92 -2.10 3.94 16.42
N VAL A 93 -0.86 4.42 16.38
CA VAL A 93 -0.20 4.82 15.13
C VAL A 93 -0.03 3.55 14.32
N ASN A 94 -0.74 3.47 13.19
CA ASN A 94 -0.56 2.38 12.24
C ASN A 94 0.86 2.42 11.69
N ASP A 95 1.59 1.32 11.81
CA ASP A 95 2.90 1.17 11.19
C ASP A 95 2.71 0.64 9.77
N CYS A 96 2.60 1.54 8.81
CA CYS A 96 2.30 1.17 7.43
C CYS A 96 3.56 1.05 6.57
N PRO A 97 3.59 0.11 5.60
CA PRO A 97 4.65 0.05 4.60
C PRO A 97 4.86 1.40 3.91
N GLY A 98 6.15 1.75 3.74
CA GLY A 98 6.57 3.00 3.13
C GLY A 98 6.26 3.08 1.64
N ASP A 99 6.45 4.28 1.07
CA ASP A 99 6.18 4.54 -0.36
C ASP A 99 6.97 3.64 -1.31
N GLN A 100 8.22 3.34 -0.98
CA GLN A 100 9.05 2.46 -1.81
C GLN A 100 8.51 1.04 -1.82
N GLU A 101 8.15 0.49 -0.65
CA GLU A 101 7.59 -0.86 -0.54
C GLU A 101 6.26 -0.98 -1.30
N LEU A 102 5.39 0.04 -1.21
CA LEU A 102 4.15 0.08 -1.99
C LEU A 102 4.42 0.07 -3.50
N ARG A 103 5.37 0.88 -3.99
CA ARG A 103 5.75 0.87 -5.41
C ARG A 103 6.29 -0.47 -5.85
N ASP A 104 7.14 -1.11 -5.04
CA ASP A 104 7.71 -2.42 -5.36
C ASP A 104 6.61 -3.49 -5.43
N MET A 105 5.63 -3.43 -4.53
CA MET A 105 4.44 -4.28 -4.58
C MET A 105 3.62 -4.04 -5.86
N GLU A 106 3.38 -2.78 -6.23
CA GLU A 106 2.65 -2.41 -7.45
C GLU A 106 3.36 -2.89 -8.72
N VAL A 107 4.68 -2.76 -8.79
CA VAL A 107 5.49 -3.27 -9.91
C VAL A 107 5.39 -4.79 -9.98
N ARG A 108 5.56 -5.49 -8.84
CA ARG A 108 5.46 -6.95 -8.82
C ARG A 108 4.06 -7.43 -9.21
N ALA A 109 3.00 -6.81 -8.70
CA ALA A 109 1.62 -7.18 -8.99
C ALA A 109 1.24 -7.03 -10.46
N ASN A 110 1.93 -6.14 -11.19
CA ASN A 110 1.78 -5.97 -12.64
C ASN A 110 2.62 -6.94 -13.48
N SER A 111 3.43 -7.80 -12.86
CA SER A 111 4.22 -8.78 -13.60
C SER A 111 3.33 -9.82 -14.29
N ARG A 112 3.66 -10.10 -15.55
CA ARG A 112 3.01 -11.13 -16.37
C ARG A 112 3.35 -12.55 -15.94
N SER A 113 4.42 -12.72 -15.16
CA SER A 113 4.84 -14.04 -14.67
C SER A 113 4.06 -14.53 -13.45
N LEU A 114 3.23 -13.68 -12.84
CA LEU A 114 2.42 -14.08 -11.68
C LEU A 114 1.22 -14.92 -12.10
N GLY A 115 1.00 -16.04 -11.42
CA GLY A 115 -0.26 -16.78 -11.49
C GLY A 115 -1.42 -15.98 -10.88
N ASP A 116 -2.66 -16.34 -11.21
CA ASP A 116 -3.83 -15.54 -10.84
C ASP A 116 -4.01 -15.41 -9.31
N ALA A 117 -3.79 -16.48 -8.56
CA ALA A 117 -3.91 -16.46 -7.10
C ALA A 117 -2.82 -15.60 -6.44
N GLU A 118 -1.59 -15.63 -6.95
CA GLU A 118 -0.51 -14.75 -6.47
C GLU A 118 -0.80 -13.29 -6.81
N ARG A 119 -1.28 -13.01 -8.01
CA ARG A 119 -1.65 -11.65 -8.44
C ARG A 119 -2.79 -11.10 -7.58
N ALA A 120 -3.84 -11.87 -7.35
CA ALA A 120 -4.95 -11.48 -6.48
C ALA A 120 -4.47 -11.16 -5.06
N PHE A 121 -3.61 -12.01 -4.49
CA PHE A 121 -3.01 -11.76 -3.18
C PHE A 121 -2.20 -10.47 -3.15
N MET A 122 -1.32 -10.23 -4.13
CA MET A 122 -0.53 -9.00 -4.21
C MET A 122 -1.41 -7.74 -4.33
N GLN A 123 -2.50 -7.80 -5.09
CA GLN A 123 -3.45 -6.68 -5.22
C GLN A 123 -4.18 -6.40 -3.90
N ASP A 124 -4.57 -7.45 -3.18
CA ASP A 124 -5.15 -7.31 -1.85
C ASP A 124 -4.16 -6.68 -0.86
N GLU A 125 -2.88 -7.09 -0.90
CA GLU A 125 -1.85 -6.47 -0.06
C GLU A 125 -1.66 -4.99 -0.39
N ILE A 126 -1.60 -4.61 -1.67
CA ILE A 126 -1.51 -3.20 -2.10
C ILE A 126 -2.69 -2.39 -1.56
N ARG A 127 -3.91 -2.95 -1.66
CA ARG A 127 -5.11 -2.31 -1.13
C ARG A 127 -5.00 -2.11 0.38
N ARG A 128 -4.62 -3.16 1.14
CA ARG A 128 -4.46 -3.09 2.61
C ARG A 128 -3.41 -2.06 3.02
N VAL A 129 -2.29 -1.96 2.31
CA VAL A 129 -1.29 -0.90 2.55
C VAL A 129 -1.90 0.48 2.35
N ARG A 130 -2.64 0.69 1.26
CA ARG A 130 -3.33 1.97 1.02
C ARG A 130 -4.40 2.29 2.08
N GLN A 131 -5.06 1.28 2.64
CA GLN A 131 -6.03 1.43 3.72
C GLN A 131 -5.35 1.79 5.05
N CYS A 132 -4.27 1.09 5.40
CA CYS A 132 -3.43 1.40 6.56
C CYS A 132 -3.02 2.88 6.55
N ARG A 133 -2.52 3.38 5.40
CA ARG A 133 -2.10 4.77 5.21
C ARG A 133 -3.24 5.80 5.35
N LYS A 134 -4.49 5.36 5.21
CA LYS A 134 -5.70 6.18 5.45
C LYS A 134 -6.19 6.07 6.90
N GLY A 135 -5.44 5.40 7.77
CA GLY A 135 -5.83 5.17 9.17
C GLY A 135 -6.84 4.02 9.34
N GLN A 136 -7.01 3.15 8.34
CA GLN A 136 -7.91 2.00 8.45
C GLN A 136 -7.19 0.77 8.99
N GLY A 137 -7.87 0.03 9.86
CA GLY A 137 -7.29 -1.10 10.58
C GLY A 137 -6.30 -0.67 11.67
N ARG A 138 -5.79 -1.66 12.40
CA ARG A 138 -4.77 -1.51 13.43
C ARG A 138 -3.62 -2.44 13.13
N TYR A 139 -2.64 -1.95 12.37
CA TYR A 139 -1.50 -2.74 11.92
C TYR A 139 -0.23 -2.32 12.64
N SER A 140 0.51 -3.32 13.14
CA SER A 140 1.85 -3.16 13.70
C SER A 140 2.95 -3.53 12.69
N ALA A 141 4.20 -3.20 13.04
CA ALA A 141 5.39 -3.62 12.28
C ALA A 141 5.43 -5.14 12.04
N GLU A 142 4.99 -5.89 13.07
CA GLU A 142 5.01 -7.34 13.13
C GLU A 142 3.94 -7.96 12.24
N ASP A 143 2.76 -7.35 12.19
CA ASP A 143 1.69 -7.72 11.25
C ASP A 143 2.18 -7.62 9.81
N TRP A 144 2.86 -6.51 9.46
CA TRP A 144 3.44 -6.35 8.14
C TRP A 144 4.65 -7.25 7.89
N ARG A 145 5.33 -7.76 8.93
CA ARG A 145 6.34 -8.80 8.78
C ARG A 145 5.72 -10.10 8.27
N ILE A 146 4.58 -10.51 8.83
CA ILE A 146 3.81 -11.69 8.37
C ILE A 146 3.38 -11.51 6.90
N SER A 147 2.91 -10.31 6.54
CA SER A 147 2.61 -9.95 5.14
C SER A 147 3.82 -10.12 4.22
N ARG A 148 4.98 -9.56 4.59
CA ARG A 148 6.24 -9.68 3.82
C ARG A 148 6.65 -11.14 3.63
N GLU A 149 6.57 -11.95 4.68
CA GLU A 149 6.87 -13.38 4.61
C GLU A 149 5.92 -14.12 3.66
N ALA A 150 4.63 -13.80 3.72
CA ALA A 150 3.66 -14.37 2.80
C ALA A 150 3.93 -13.99 1.35
N ARG A 151 4.33 -12.75 1.07
CA ARG A 151 4.74 -12.31 -0.27
C ARG A 151 6.02 -13.00 -0.75
N ALA A 152 7.01 -13.19 0.13
CA ALA A 152 8.24 -13.90 -0.19
C ALA A 152 8.00 -15.40 -0.48
N ALA A 153 7.02 -16.01 0.20
CA ALA A 153 6.66 -17.41 0.03
C ALA A 153 5.82 -17.71 -1.23
N GLN A 154 5.49 -16.72 -2.07
CA GLN A 154 4.60 -16.96 -3.20
C GLN A 154 5.19 -17.90 -4.28
N SER A 155 6.52 -18.02 -4.34
CA SER A 155 7.19 -18.95 -5.25
C SER A 155 7.45 -20.35 -4.64
N SER A 156 7.03 -20.60 -3.41
CA SER A 156 7.26 -21.89 -2.72
C SER A 156 6.00 -22.72 -2.57
N SER A 157 6.18 -24.01 -2.23
CA SER A 157 5.07 -24.96 -2.04
C SER A 157 4.13 -24.58 -0.88
N ASN A 158 4.58 -23.76 0.06
CA ASN A 158 3.80 -23.28 1.21
C ASN A 158 3.06 -21.94 0.94
N ALA A 159 3.02 -21.45 -0.31
CA ALA A 159 2.40 -20.16 -0.65
C ALA A 159 0.97 -20.04 -0.13
N ALA A 160 0.16 -21.09 -0.26
CA ALA A 160 -1.24 -21.09 0.18
C ALA A 160 -1.38 -20.94 1.70
N ASP A 161 -0.55 -21.64 2.48
CA ASP A 161 -0.54 -21.50 3.94
C ASP A 161 -0.07 -20.13 4.38
N ALA A 162 0.94 -19.58 3.70
CA ALA A 162 1.46 -18.26 4.00
C ALA A 162 0.41 -17.16 3.73
N ARG A 163 -0.35 -17.28 2.63
CA ARG A 163 -1.50 -16.39 2.35
C ARG A 163 -2.56 -16.47 3.44
N ARG A 164 -2.95 -17.69 3.85
CA ARG A 164 -3.94 -17.88 4.93
C ARG A 164 -3.51 -17.20 6.22
N ARG A 165 -2.26 -17.40 6.65
CA ARG A 165 -1.73 -16.74 7.87
C ARG A 165 -1.78 -15.21 7.76
N ALA A 166 -1.40 -14.64 6.62
CA ALA A 166 -1.49 -13.21 6.41
C ALA A 166 -2.95 -12.72 6.42
N GLU A 167 -3.88 -13.40 5.75
CA GLU A 167 -5.30 -13.07 5.77
C GLU A 167 -5.92 -13.14 7.16
N ASP A 168 -5.57 -14.16 7.94
CA ASP A 168 -6.07 -14.33 9.30
C ASP A 168 -5.56 -13.19 10.20
N MET A 169 -4.30 -12.77 10.03
CA MET A 169 -3.76 -11.56 10.68
C MET A 169 -4.51 -10.29 10.23
N HIS A 170 -4.70 -10.08 8.92
CA HIS A 170 -5.39 -8.90 8.40
C HIS A 170 -6.85 -8.83 8.86
N SER A 171 -7.51 -9.98 9.00
CA SER A 171 -8.87 -10.09 9.57
C SER A 171 -8.93 -9.67 11.03
N ALA A 172 -7.87 -9.95 11.80
CA ALA A 172 -7.78 -9.53 13.20
C ALA A 172 -7.46 -8.04 13.34
N ALA A 173 -6.66 -7.50 12.43
CA ALA A 173 -6.26 -6.08 12.41
C ALA A 173 -7.37 -5.14 11.90
N ASP A 174 -8.23 -5.60 10.99
CA ASP A 174 -9.34 -4.84 10.43
C ASP A 174 -10.61 -5.72 10.29
N PRO A 175 -11.64 -5.51 11.14
CA PRO A 175 -12.87 -6.30 11.08
C PRO A 175 -13.59 -6.21 9.72
N ALA A 176 -13.56 -5.06 9.05
CA ALA A 176 -14.20 -4.91 7.75
C ALA A 176 -13.46 -5.71 6.67
N GLU A 177 -12.13 -5.80 6.77
CA GLU A 177 -11.33 -6.69 5.95
C GLU A 177 -11.62 -8.16 6.26
N GLY A 178 -11.79 -8.51 7.54
CA GLY A 178 -12.19 -9.85 7.97
C GLY A 178 -13.52 -10.29 7.37
N GLU A 179 -14.52 -9.40 7.34
CA GLU A 179 -15.81 -9.68 6.67
C GLU A 179 -15.65 -9.93 5.17
N ARG A 180 -14.82 -9.13 4.49
CA ARG A 180 -14.54 -9.30 3.05
C ARG A 180 -13.86 -10.65 2.77
N ILE A 181 -12.85 -11.00 3.54
CA ILE A 181 -12.14 -12.29 3.43
C ILE A 181 -13.11 -13.44 3.69
N ALA A 182 -13.95 -13.34 4.73
CA ALA A 182 -14.95 -14.36 5.04
C ALA A 182 -15.96 -14.53 3.90
N LYS A 183 -16.41 -13.44 3.28
CA LYS A 183 -17.31 -13.48 2.11
C LYS A 183 -16.64 -14.14 0.91
N GLN A 184 -15.38 -13.79 0.64
CA GLN A 184 -14.59 -14.40 -0.43
C GLN A 184 -14.42 -15.92 -0.22
N ARG A 185 -14.01 -16.35 0.97
CA ARG A 185 -13.85 -17.78 1.31
C ARG A 185 -15.17 -18.55 1.14
N ARG A 186 -16.31 -17.97 1.52
CA ARG A 186 -17.63 -18.60 1.29
C ARG A 186 -17.95 -18.74 -0.20
N ALA A 187 -17.69 -17.71 -1.00
CA ALA A 187 -17.92 -17.77 -2.45
C ALA A 187 -17.03 -18.83 -3.12
N GLU A 188 -15.76 -18.93 -2.71
CA GLU A 188 -14.85 -19.98 -3.18
C GLU A 188 -15.31 -21.39 -2.76
N GLN A 189 -15.77 -21.56 -1.52
CA GLN A 189 -16.35 -22.83 -1.04
C GLN A 189 -17.61 -23.22 -1.81
N GLU A 190 -18.46 -22.25 -2.14
CA GLU A 190 -19.67 -22.50 -2.92
C GLU A 190 -19.35 -22.93 -4.36
N LEU A 191 -18.35 -22.30 -4.99
CA LEU A 191 -17.84 -22.68 -6.32
C LEU A 191 -17.17 -24.06 -6.31
N ALA A 192 -16.45 -24.39 -5.23
CA ALA A 192 -15.78 -25.68 -5.06
C ALA A 192 -16.75 -26.80 -4.67
N ARG A 193 -17.96 -26.48 -4.19
CA ARG A 193 -18.92 -27.48 -3.77
C ARG A 193 -19.35 -28.30 -4.99
N PRO A 194 -19.15 -29.63 -4.99
CA PRO A 194 -19.62 -30.47 -6.08
C PRO A 194 -21.12 -30.27 -6.24
N ARG A 195 -21.58 -30.06 -7.49
CA ARG A 195 -23.01 -30.03 -7.78
C ARG A 195 -23.60 -31.32 -7.26
N ARG A 196 -24.48 -31.24 -6.25
CA ARG A 196 -25.25 -32.40 -5.80
C ARG A 196 -25.95 -32.95 -7.05
N PRO A 197 -25.84 -34.26 -7.33
CA PRO A 197 -26.62 -34.85 -8.41
C PRO A 197 -28.10 -34.54 -8.12
N ALA A 198 -28.85 -34.20 -9.17
CA ALA A 198 -30.27 -33.91 -9.03
C ALA A 198 -30.94 -35.08 -8.30
N PRO A 199 -31.83 -34.84 -7.32
CA PRO A 199 -32.61 -35.92 -6.72
C PRO A 199 -33.35 -36.63 -7.85
N CYS A 200 -33.23 -37.96 -7.91
CA CYS A 200 -33.94 -38.78 -8.89
C CYS A 200 -35.44 -38.68 -8.60
N LEU A 201 -36.11 -37.71 -9.22
CA LEU A 201 -37.53 -37.45 -8.99
C LEU A 201 -38.41 -38.57 -9.56
N ASN A 202 -37.89 -39.36 -10.49
CA ASN A 202 -38.58 -40.51 -11.06
C ASN A 202 -37.61 -41.70 -11.08
N GLY A 203 -37.89 -42.75 -10.30
CA GLY A 203 -36.99 -43.90 -10.06
C GLY A 203 -36.75 -44.88 -11.22
N TRP A 204 -36.62 -44.37 -12.44
CA TRP A 204 -36.42 -45.15 -13.68
C TRP A 204 -35.20 -44.70 -14.50
N GLU A 205 -34.46 -43.67 -14.09
CA GLU A 205 -33.23 -43.26 -14.79
C GLU A 205 -32.04 -44.20 -14.45
N PRO A 206 -31.34 -44.73 -15.48
CA PRO A 206 -30.18 -45.61 -15.28
C PRO A 206 -29.01 -44.80 -14.72
N GLY A 207 -28.68 -45.02 -13.44
CA GLY A 207 -27.64 -44.31 -12.71
C GLY A 207 -28.02 -43.93 -11.28
N CYS A 208 -29.31 -44.02 -10.93
CA CYS A 208 -29.78 -43.83 -9.57
C CYS A 208 -29.62 -45.13 -8.77
N ALA A 209 -28.73 -45.14 -7.77
CA ALA A 209 -28.70 -46.21 -6.79
C ALA A 209 -30.02 -46.22 -6.01
N ARG A 210 -30.75 -47.35 -6.04
CA ARG A 210 -31.87 -47.58 -5.12
C ARG A 210 -31.30 -47.68 -3.68
N PRO A 211 -31.97 -47.09 -2.68
CA PRO A 211 -31.57 -47.22 -1.28
C PRO A 211 -31.60 -48.67 -0.81
#